data_AF-A0A3D8Y4P6-F1
#
_entry.id   AF-A0A3D8Y4P6-F1
#
_cell.length_a   1.000
_cell.length_b   1.000
_cell.length_c   1.000
_cell.angle_alpha   90.00
_cell.angle_beta   90.00
_cell.angle_gamma   90.00
#
_symmetry.space_group_name_H-M   'P 1'
#
loop_
_entity.id
_entity.type
_entity.pdbx_description
1 polymer ?
#
loop_
_entity_poly.entity_id
_entity_poly.type
_entity_poly.pdbx_seq_one_letter_code
_entity_poly.pdbx_strand_id
1 'polypeptide(L)'
;MKKVSKDTTYTFHENEGGHIELETKVQELLSLFERAQLSKKQIRTYQSRISQALENTITSESPIKAFKMLDQDETLSREELLDGFEKLLSENQIDSNIGRVIKRRNTLQKIIVSLIATVLIAAGFAMIIMPAPPSFEIFTIFYFNHNDGVTVMDLISLLIVLSGVFLFVQTFNKK
;
A
#
# COMPACT_ATOMS: atom_id res chain seq x y z
N MET A 1 -37.66 -20.94 -37.66
CA MET A 1 -37.88 -20.75 -36.21
C MET A 1 -36.84 -19.78 -35.67
N LYS A 2 -37.29 -18.67 -35.02
CA LYS A 2 -36.79 -17.98 -33.81
C LYS A 2 -35.25 -17.84 -33.59
N LYS A 3 -34.63 -16.73 -33.16
CA LYS A 3 -34.94 -15.35 -32.65
C LYS A 3 -33.59 -14.60 -32.72
N VAL A 4 -33.44 -13.41 -33.30
CA VAL A 4 -33.54 -12.06 -32.71
C VAL A 4 -32.78 -11.83 -31.38
N SER A 5 -31.77 -10.94 -31.48
CA SER A 5 -31.29 -9.92 -30.53
C SER A 5 -30.58 -10.33 -29.23
N LYS A 6 -29.40 -9.71 -29.01
CA LYS A 6 -29.22 -8.63 -28.02
C LYS A 6 -27.90 -7.87 -28.25
N ASP A 7 -28.02 -6.72 -28.92
CA ASP A 7 -27.13 -5.60 -28.69
C ASP A 7 -27.31 -5.17 -27.22
N THR A 8 -26.23 -5.24 -26.43
CA THR A 8 -26.21 -4.65 -25.10
C THR A 8 -25.69 -3.23 -25.25
N THR A 9 -26.57 -2.34 -25.70
CA THR A 9 -26.38 -0.90 -25.57
C THR A 9 -26.54 -0.55 -24.10
N TYR A 10 -25.45 -0.15 -23.44
CA TYR A 10 -25.53 0.48 -22.13
C TYR A 10 -26.10 1.89 -22.32
N THR A 11 -27.41 2.04 -22.16
CA THR A 11 -28.05 3.34 -22.05
C THR A 11 -27.73 3.91 -20.67
N PHE A 12 -26.73 4.79 -20.61
CA PHE A 12 -26.63 5.76 -19.53
C PHE A 12 -27.85 6.67 -19.63
N HIS A 13 -28.80 6.51 -18.72
CA HIS A 13 -29.81 7.54 -18.48
C HIS A 13 -29.10 8.69 -17.75
N GLU A 14 -28.49 9.58 -18.52
CA GLU A 14 -27.99 10.86 -18.05
C GLU A 14 -29.20 11.74 -17.71
N ASN A 15 -29.34 12.05 -16.43
CA ASN A 15 -30.42 12.89 -15.90
C ASN A 15 -30.08 14.37 -16.20
N GLU A 16 -30.13 14.75 -17.48
CA GLU A 16 -29.72 16.08 -17.97
C GLU A 16 -30.53 17.25 -17.36
N GLY A 17 -31.73 17.00 -16.84
CA GLY A 17 -32.59 18.03 -16.25
C GLY A 17 -32.07 18.61 -14.92
N GLY A 18 -31.37 17.81 -14.11
CA GLY A 18 -30.86 18.25 -12.80
C GLY A 18 -29.59 19.10 -12.87
N HIS A 19 -28.77 18.90 -13.92
CA HIS A 19 -27.51 19.62 -14.09
C HIS A 19 -27.73 21.08 -14.53
N ILE A 20 -28.69 21.31 -15.43
CA ILE A 20 -29.01 22.65 -15.97
C ILE A 20 -29.63 23.55 -14.88
N GLU A 21 -30.46 22.99 -14.00
CA GLU A 21 -31.07 23.73 -12.89
C GLU A 21 -30.03 24.13 -11.83
N LEU A 22 -29.08 23.23 -11.53
CA LEU A 22 -27.99 23.51 -10.60
C LEU A 22 -27.06 24.62 -11.11
N GLU A 23 -26.69 24.56 -12.39
CA GLU A 23 -25.83 25.58 -13.01
C GLU A 23 -26.47 26.96 -12.96
N THR A 24 -27.76 27.04 -13.29
CA THR A 24 -28.54 28.30 -13.21
C THR A 24 -28.55 28.87 -11.79
N LYS A 25 -28.74 28.01 -10.77
CA LYS A 25 -28.77 28.42 -9.36
C LYS A 25 -27.39 28.84 -8.83
N VAL A 26 -26.32 28.21 -9.30
CA VAL A 26 -24.95 28.61 -8.98
C VAL A 26 -24.61 29.97 -9.57
N GLN A 27 -25.05 30.24 -10.80
CA GLN A 27 -24.83 31.53 -11.45
C GLN A 27 -25.65 32.66 -10.80
N GLU A 28 -26.88 32.37 -10.37
CA GLU A 28 -27.68 33.27 -9.54
C GLU A 28 -26.94 33.62 -8.23
N LEU A 29 -26.39 32.62 -7.55
CA LEU A 29 -25.64 32.80 -6.30
C LEU A 29 -24.33 33.59 -6.48
N LEU A 30 -23.60 33.38 -7.57
CA LEU A 30 -22.43 34.17 -7.95
C LEU A 30 -22.79 35.64 -8.15
N SER A 31 -23.88 35.92 -8.88
CA SER A 31 -24.34 37.29 -9.10
C SER A 31 -24.77 38.00 -7.80
N LEU A 32 -25.31 37.25 -6.84
CA LEU A 32 -25.65 37.76 -5.51
C LEU A 32 -24.42 38.04 -4.66
N PHE A 33 -23.37 37.23 -4.77
CA PHE A 33 -22.09 37.48 -4.08
C PHE A 33 -21.33 38.67 -4.66
N GLU A 34 -21.39 38.91 -5.97
CA GLU A 34 -20.79 40.09 -6.59
C GLU A 34 -21.49 41.38 -6.18
N ARG A 35 -22.80 41.34 -5.96
CA ARG A 35 -23.61 42.49 -5.55
C ARG A 35 -23.62 42.71 -4.04
N ALA A 36 -23.52 41.64 -3.27
CA ALA A 36 -23.41 41.72 -1.82
C ALA A 36 -21.98 42.09 -1.45
N GLN A 37 -21.77 43.28 -0.87
CA GLN A 37 -20.48 43.62 -0.26
C GLN A 37 -20.24 42.73 0.97
N LEU A 38 -19.75 41.52 0.74
CA LEU A 38 -19.56 40.53 1.79
C LEU A 38 -18.29 40.80 2.58
N SER A 39 -18.43 40.81 3.90
CA SER A 39 -17.28 40.82 4.80
C SER A 39 -16.54 39.47 4.77
N LYS A 40 -15.24 39.50 5.06
CA LYS A 40 -14.39 38.29 5.19
C LYS A 40 -14.99 37.21 6.10
N LYS A 41 -15.74 37.60 7.13
CA LYS A 41 -16.42 36.68 8.06
C LYS A 41 -17.62 35.97 7.40
N GLN A 42 -18.39 36.68 6.58
CA GLN A 42 -19.53 36.13 5.84
C GLN A 42 -19.07 35.18 4.74
N ILE A 43 -18.00 35.54 4.00
CA ILE A 43 -17.41 34.68 2.96
C ILE A 43 -16.99 33.31 3.55
N ARG A 44 -16.29 33.30 4.68
CA ARG A 44 -15.92 32.05 5.38
C ARG A 44 -17.12 31.22 5.80
N THR A 45 -18.19 31.88 6.25
CA THR A 45 -19.43 31.20 6.67
C THR A 45 -20.13 30.53 5.48
N TYR A 46 -20.21 31.21 4.34
CA TYR A 46 -20.80 30.64 3.13
C TYR A 46 -19.95 29.52 2.54
N GLN A 47 -18.62 29.70 2.49
CA GLN A 47 -17.69 28.65 2.06
C GLN A 47 -17.85 27.38 2.90
N SER A 48 -17.94 27.51 4.22
CA SER A 48 -18.14 26.38 5.13
C SER A 48 -19.47 25.67 4.89
N ARG A 49 -20.58 26.42 4.71
CA ARG A 49 -21.90 25.84 4.43
C ARG A 49 -21.96 25.12 3.09
N ILE A 50 -21.37 25.70 2.04
CA ILE A 50 -21.27 25.08 0.71
C ILE A 50 -20.44 23.79 0.81
N SER A 51 -19.29 23.86 1.48
CA SER A 51 -18.42 22.68 1.68
C SER A 51 -19.14 21.55 2.42
N GLN A 52 -19.92 21.88 3.45
CA GLN A 52 -20.70 20.91 4.23
C GLN A 52 -21.86 20.32 3.42
N ALA A 53 -22.55 21.13 2.61
CA ALA A 53 -23.58 20.65 1.72
C ALA A 53 -23.01 19.69 0.66
N LEU A 54 -21.85 20.03 0.07
CA LEU A 54 -21.15 19.14 -0.86
C LEU A 54 -20.73 17.83 -0.18
N GLU A 55 -20.18 17.90 1.04
CA GLU A 55 -19.78 16.72 1.81
C GLU A 55 -20.96 15.77 2.10
N ASN A 56 -22.15 16.30 2.33
CA ASN A 56 -23.36 15.50 2.54
C ASN A 56 -23.92 14.90 1.25
N THR A 57 -23.69 15.54 0.09
CA THR A 57 -24.11 15.00 -1.23
C THR A 57 -23.17 13.94 -1.79
N ILE A 58 -21.92 13.91 -1.34
CA ILE A 58 -20.93 12.88 -1.71
C ILE A 58 -21.18 11.63 -0.85
N THR A 59 -22.25 10.89 -1.16
CA THR A 59 -22.58 9.61 -0.49
C THR A 59 -21.93 8.38 -1.14
N SER A 60 -21.12 8.54 -2.20
CA SER A 60 -20.31 7.44 -2.75
C SER A 60 -18.88 7.88 -3.07
N GLU A 61 -17.93 7.13 -2.49
CA GLU A 61 -16.49 7.04 -2.81
C GLU A 61 -15.73 8.36 -2.59
N SER A 62 -15.05 8.60 -1.46
CA SER A 62 -13.76 8.06 -0.95
C SER A 62 -12.41 8.60 -1.49
N PRO A 63 -12.30 9.75 -2.17
CA PRO A 63 -10.99 10.40 -2.34
C PRO A 63 -10.81 11.67 -1.48
N ILE A 64 -11.87 12.44 -1.21
CA ILE A 64 -11.72 13.82 -0.69
C ILE A 64 -11.33 13.88 0.81
N LYS A 65 -11.69 12.87 1.61
CA LYS A 65 -11.32 12.83 3.04
C LYS A 65 -9.83 12.58 3.28
N ALA A 66 -9.16 11.81 2.42
CA ALA A 66 -7.73 11.55 2.54
C ALA A 66 -6.89 12.81 2.25
N PHE A 67 -7.31 13.60 1.25
CA PHE A 67 -6.64 14.86 0.91
C PHE A 67 -6.79 15.95 2.00
N LYS A 68 -7.92 15.98 2.71
CA LYS A 68 -8.14 16.93 3.81
C LYS A 68 -7.43 16.56 5.12
N MET A 69 -7.12 15.28 5.34
CA MET A 69 -6.38 14.85 6.53
C MET A 69 -4.92 15.30 6.50
N LEU A 70 -4.28 15.36 5.31
CA LEU A 70 -2.89 15.84 5.20
C LEU A 70 -2.76 17.37 5.29
N ASP A 71 -3.80 18.12 4.91
CA ASP A 71 -3.78 19.59 4.93
C ASP A 71 -4.02 20.18 6.34
N GLN A 72 -4.43 19.34 7.30
CA GLN A 72 -4.71 19.76 8.69
C GLN A 72 -3.55 19.50 9.66
N ASP A 73 -2.57 18.67 9.29
CA ASP A 73 -1.40 18.39 10.12
C ASP A 73 -0.29 19.42 9.85
N GLU A 74 -0.35 20.54 10.56
CA GLU A 74 0.62 21.65 10.54
C GLU A 74 2.05 21.27 10.99
N THR A 75 2.27 20.00 11.36
CA THR A 75 3.53 19.48 11.92
C THR A 75 4.35 18.62 10.97
N LEU A 76 3.85 18.32 9.77
CA LEU A 76 4.57 17.47 8.81
C LEU A 76 5.57 18.31 7.99
N SER A 77 6.81 17.84 7.88
CA SER A 77 7.79 18.45 6.98
C SER A 77 7.22 18.44 5.55
N ARG A 78 7.55 19.45 4.74
CA ARG A 78 7.13 19.50 3.32
C ARG A 78 7.52 18.24 2.56
N GLU A 79 8.60 17.58 2.97
CA GLU A 79 9.06 16.30 2.42
C GLU A 79 8.14 15.14 2.81
N GLU A 80 7.64 15.07 4.04
CA GLU A 80 6.67 14.05 4.46
C GLU A 80 5.29 14.26 3.82
N LEU A 81 4.91 15.53 3.60
CA LEU A 81 3.72 15.85 2.81
C LEU A 81 3.89 15.47 1.35
N LEU A 82 5.08 15.68 0.76
CA LEU A 82 5.38 15.24 -0.60
C LEU A 82 5.41 13.71 -0.72
N ASP A 83 5.99 12.99 0.24
CA ASP A 83 6.03 11.53 0.27
C ASP A 83 4.62 10.96 0.52
N GLY A 84 3.83 11.61 1.39
CA GLY A 84 2.42 11.32 1.59
C GLY A 84 1.58 11.58 0.33
N PHE A 85 1.89 12.64 -0.42
CA PHE A 85 1.24 12.96 -1.68
C PHE A 85 1.65 11.99 -2.79
N GLU A 86 2.92 11.62 -2.90
CA GLU A 86 3.43 10.60 -3.81
C GLU A 86 2.82 9.24 -3.50
N LYS A 87 2.69 8.90 -2.22
CA LYS A 87 2.01 7.69 -1.76
C LYS A 87 0.53 7.73 -2.11
N LEU A 88 -0.19 8.81 -1.82
CA LEU A 88 -1.61 8.94 -2.16
C LEU A 88 -1.85 9.00 -3.66
N LEU A 89 -0.95 9.60 -4.45
CA LEU A 89 -0.98 9.51 -5.91
C LEU A 89 -0.64 8.11 -6.41
N SER A 90 0.26 7.38 -5.77
CA SER A 90 0.53 5.98 -6.13
C SER A 90 -0.66 5.08 -5.81
N GLU A 91 -1.44 5.44 -4.79
CA GLU A 91 -2.59 4.69 -4.29
C GLU A 91 -3.89 5.07 -5.02
N ASN A 92 -4.02 6.32 -5.50
CA ASN A 92 -5.14 6.83 -6.31
C ASN A 92 -4.83 7.01 -7.80
N GLN A 93 -3.68 6.56 -8.31
CA GLN A 93 -3.42 6.64 -9.74
C GLN A 93 -4.37 5.73 -10.51
N ILE A 94 -5.28 6.40 -11.23
CA ILE A 94 -6.19 5.93 -12.27
C ILE A 94 -5.37 5.37 -13.44
N ASP A 95 -4.56 4.34 -13.21
CA ASP A 95 -4.08 3.47 -14.25
C ASP A 95 -3.63 2.14 -13.63
N SER A 96 -4.45 1.10 -13.86
CA SER A 96 -4.20 -0.26 -13.36
C SER A 96 -2.87 -0.87 -13.85
N ASN A 97 -2.17 -0.23 -14.78
CA ASN A 97 -0.88 -0.67 -15.29
C ASN A 97 0.31 -0.26 -14.39
N ILE A 98 0.29 0.91 -13.75
CA ILE A 98 1.43 1.38 -12.93
C ILE A 98 1.48 0.61 -11.59
N GLY A 99 0.32 0.41 -10.95
CA GLY A 99 0.19 -0.42 -9.75
C GLY A 99 0.63 -1.88 -9.99
N ARG A 100 0.46 -2.41 -11.21
CA ARG A 100 0.96 -3.75 -11.59
C ARG A 100 2.48 -3.82 -11.65
N VAL A 101 3.17 -2.77 -12.12
CA VAL A 101 4.64 -2.77 -12.21
C VAL A 101 5.27 -2.67 -10.81
N ILE A 102 4.72 -1.83 -9.94
CA ILE A 102 5.20 -1.68 -8.54
C ILE A 102 4.91 -2.96 -7.75
N LYS A 103 3.68 -3.51 -7.86
CA LYS A 103 3.32 -4.78 -7.21
C LYS A 103 4.17 -5.95 -7.72
N ARG A 104 4.53 -5.98 -9.01
CA ARG A 104 5.44 -6.98 -9.58
C ARG A 104 6.86 -6.84 -9.03
N ARG A 105 7.42 -5.64 -8.91
CA ARG A 105 8.75 -5.42 -8.31
C ARG A 105 8.80 -5.89 -6.85
N ASN A 106 7.80 -5.53 -6.05
CA ASN A 106 7.71 -5.96 -4.65
C ASN A 106 7.53 -7.49 -4.54
N THR A 107 6.78 -8.11 -5.45
CA THR A 107 6.64 -9.58 -5.49
C THR A 107 7.94 -10.26 -5.91
N LEU A 108 8.67 -9.71 -6.90
CA LEU A 108 9.96 -10.24 -7.33
C LEU A 108 10.99 -10.19 -6.20
N GLN A 109 11.04 -9.07 -5.48
CA GLN A 109 11.91 -8.93 -4.32
C GLN A 109 11.57 -9.95 -3.22
N LYS A 110 10.28 -10.17 -2.94
CA LYS A 110 9.84 -11.23 -2.01
C LYS A 110 10.27 -12.62 -2.46
N ILE A 111 10.19 -12.94 -3.76
CA ILE A 111 10.63 -14.23 -4.31
C ILE A 111 12.15 -14.41 -4.13
N ILE A 112 12.94 -13.39 -4.43
CA ILE A 112 14.40 -13.45 -4.29
C ILE A 112 14.80 -13.67 -2.82
N VAL A 113 14.21 -12.91 -1.90
CA VAL A 113 14.49 -13.07 -0.46
C VAL A 113 14.03 -14.45 0.04
N SER A 114 12.87 -14.94 -0.42
CA SER A 114 12.38 -16.29 -0.10
C SER A 114 13.32 -17.38 -0.61
N LEU A 115 13.88 -17.23 -1.82
CA LEU A 115 14.85 -18.16 -2.39
C LEU A 115 16.13 -18.18 -1.54
N ILE A 116 16.67 -17.01 -1.22
CA ILE A 116 17.86 -16.86 -0.38
C ILE A 116 17.64 -17.49 1.00
N ALA A 117 16.49 -17.23 1.63
CA ALA A 117 16.13 -17.81 2.91
C ALA A 117 16.05 -19.35 2.84
N THR A 118 15.46 -19.89 1.78
CA THR A 118 15.39 -21.35 1.56
C THR A 118 16.78 -21.97 1.42
N VAL A 119 17.67 -21.33 0.65
CA VAL A 119 19.06 -21.77 0.50
C VAL A 119 19.82 -21.70 1.84
N LEU A 120 19.61 -20.64 2.63
CA LEU A 120 20.19 -20.48 3.96
C LEU A 120 19.78 -21.60 4.91
N ILE A 121 18.49 -21.93 4.93
CA ILE A 121 17.94 -23.03 5.74
C ILE A 121 18.55 -24.37 5.30
N ALA A 122 18.54 -24.64 3.98
CA ALA A 122 19.09 -25.87 3.44
C ALA A 122 20.60 -26.01 3.72
N ALA A 123 21.37 -24.92 3.59
CA ALA A 123 22.79 -24.88 3.91
C ALA A 123 23.03 -25.09 5.42
N GLY A 124 22.24 -24.47 6.28
CA GLY A 124 22.30 -24.67 7.73
C GLY A 124 22.08 -26.13 8.12
N PHE A 125 21.03 -26.77 7.58
CA PHE A 125 20.80 -28.21 7.81
C PHE A 125 21.91 -29.08 7.21
N ALA A 126 22.44 -28.73 6.04
CA ALA A 126 23.56 -29.45 5.45
C ALA A 126 24.80 -29.40 6.36
N MET A 127 25.06 -28.28 7.03
CA MET A 127 26.18 -28.15 7.98
C MET A 127 25.97 -28.96 9.28
N ILE A 128 24.74 -29.28 9.66
CA ILE A 128 24.46 -30.14 10.82
C ILE A 128 24.66 -31.62 10.46
N ILE A 129 24.24 -32.02 9.26
CA ILE A 129 24.17 -33.44 8.88
C ILE A 129 25.48 -33.90 8.22
N MET A 130 26.15 -33.02 7.47
CA MET A 130 27.37 -33.37 6.77
C MET A 130 28.58 -33.18 7.69
N PRO A 131 29.41 -34.21 7.91
CA PRO A 131 30.63 -34.06 8.68
C PRO A 131 31.58 -33.11 7.93
N ALA A 132 32.01 -32.07 8.63
CA ALA A 132 32.98 -31.14 8.08
C ALA A 132 34.34 -31.84 7.92
N PRO A 133 35.20 -31.39 6.98
CA PRO A 133 36.56 -31.91 6.89
C PRO A 133 37.30 -31.71 8.23
N PRO A 134 38.20 -32.63 8.65
CA PRO A 134 38.87 -32.59 9.96
C PRO A 134 39.63 -31.30 10.28
N SER A 135 39.96 -30.50 9.26
CA SER A 135 40.59 -29.19 9.41
C SER A 135 39.65 -28.07 9.89
N PHE A 136 38.33 -28.29 9.86
CA PHE A 136 37.32 -27.29 10.19
C PHE A 136 36.66 -27.53 11.55
N GLU A 137 36.83 -28.69 12.18
CA GLU A 137 36.33 -28.99 13.52
C GLU A 137 37.22 -28.33 14.58
N ILE A 138 37.12 -27.01 14.72
CA ILE A 138 37.99 -26.24 15.63
C ILE A 138 37.71 -26.61 17.10
N PHE A 139 36.44 -26.84 17.46
CA PHE A 139 36.03 -27.19 18.82
C PHE A 139 34.74 -28.02 18.86
N THR A 140 34.80 -29.16 19.56
CA THR A 140 33.62 -29.97 19.92
C THR A 140 33.24 -29.66 21.37
N ILE A 141 31.95 -29.36 21.60
CA ILE A 141 31.44 -28.95 22.91
C ILE A 141 31.05 -30.19 23.73
N PHE A 142 30.49 -31.19 23.06
CA PHE A 142 30.02 -32.40 23.72
C PHE A 142 30.26 -33.62 22.82
N TYR A 143 31.04 -34.59 23.28
CA TYR A 143 31.25 -35.84 22.54
C TYR A 143 30.21 -36.88 22.95
N PHE A 144 29.46 -37.40 21.99
CA PHE A 144 28.59 -38.57 22.21
C PHE A 144 29.38 -39.88 22.04
N ASN A 145 30.35 -39.89 21.13
CA ASN A 145 31.27 -40.99 20.87
C ASN A 145 32.64 -40.45 20.42
N HIS A 146 33.66 -41.30 20.29
CA HIS A 146 35.02 -40.87 19.95
C HIS A 146 35.13 -40.17 18.58
N ASN A 147 34.15 -40.40 17.70
CA ASN A 147 34.12 -39.89 16.33
C ASN A 147 32.91 -38.97 16.07
N ASP A 148 32.11 -38.64 17.08
CA ASP A 148 30.87 -37.87 16.88
C ASP A 148 30.48 -37.08 18.14
N GLY A 149 30.05 -35.83 17.94
CA GLY A 149 29.77 -34.89 19.00
C GLY A 149 29.13 -33.60 18.50
N VAL A 150 28.49 -32.87 19.40
CA VAL A 150 27.96 -31.53 19.11
C VAL A 150 29.13 -30.56 18.96
N THR A 151 29.27 -29.99 17.78
CA THR A 151 30.34 -29.04 17.47
C THR A 151 29.88 -27.59 17.68
N VAL A 152 30.84 -26.67 17.79
CA VAL A 152 30.54 -25.22 17.71
C VAL A 152 29.90 -24.88 16.36
N MET A 153 30.24 -25.61 15.29
CA MET A 153 29.62 -25.42 13.97
C MET A 153 28.13 -25.80 13.96
N ASP A 154 27.69 -26.75 14.77
CA ASP A 154 26.27 -27.08 14.92
C ASP A 154 25.48 -25.95 15.60
N LEU A 155 26.11 -25.24 16.53
CA LEU A 155 25.50 -24.05 17.14
C LEU A 155 25.39 -22.90 16.13
N ILE A 156 26.44 -22.69 15.33
CA ILE A 156 26.44 -21.67 14.29
C ILE A 156 25.41 -22.01 13.21
N SER A 157 25.34 -23.27 12.77
CA SER A 157 24.36 -23.70 11.78
C SER A 157 22.92 -23.58 12.30
N LEU A 158 22.68 -23.83 13.60
CA LEU A 158 21.38 -23.56 14.22
C LEU A 158 21.00 -22.08 14.15
N LEU A 159 21.93 -21.15 14.43
CA LEU A 159 21.70 -19.72 14.27
C LEU A 159 21.40 -19.33 12.82
N ILE A 160 22.09 -19.97 11.87
CA ILE A 160 21.88 -19.76 10.43
C ILE A 160 20.48 -20.25 10.01
N VAL A 161 20.07 -21.44 10.45
CA VAL A 161 18.72 -21.96 10.20
C VAL A 161 17.65 -21.04 10.80
N LEU A 162 17.82 -20.62 12.06
CA LEU A 162 16.89 -19.69 12.71
C LEU A 162 16.81 -18.35 11.97
N SER A 163 17.93 -17.82 11.51
CA SER A 163 17.98 -16.58 10.72
C SER A 163 17.29 -16.75 9.36
N GLY A 164 17.50 -17.89 8.71
CA GLY A 164 16.83 -18.24 7.45
C GLY A 164 15.31 -18.34 7.63
N VAL A 165 14.84 -19.04 8.67
CA VAL A 165 13.41 -19.12 9.01
C VAL A 165 12.85 -17.74 9.35
N PHE A 166 13.58 -16.93 10.11
CA PHE A 166 13.17 -15.57 10.45
C PHE A 166 13.00 -14.69 9.19
N LEU A 167 13.99 -14.70 8.29
CA LEU A 167 13.90 -13.97 7.01
C LEU A 167 12.75 -14.47 6.14
N PHE A 168 12.54 -15.78 6.11
CA PHE A 168 11.41 -16.38 5.40
C PHE A 168 10.09 -15.85 5.95
N VAL A 169 9.85 -15.96 7.27
CA VAL A 169 8.63 -15.47 7.92
C VAL A 169 8.46 -13.96 7.72
N GLN A 170 9.51 -13.16 7.89
CA GLN A 170 9.46 -11.71 7.70
C GLN A 170 9.02 -11.32 6.28
N THR A 171 9.41 -12.11 5.28
CA THR A 171 9.02 -11.92 3.87
C THR A 171 7.52 -12.13 3.66
N PHE A 172 6.91 -13.08 4.38
CA PHE A 172 5.47 -13.34 4.32
C PHE A 172 4.65 -12.44 5.27
N ASN A 173 5.24 -11.95 6.36
CA ASN A 173 4.52 -11.19 7.40
C ASN A 173 4.46 -9.67 7.14
N LYS A 174 5.24 -9.14 6.19
CA LYS A 174 5.03 -7.78 5.65
C LYS A 174 3.76 -7.76 4.79
N LYS A 175 2.63 -7.45 5.44
CA LYS A 175 1.38 -7.03 4.77
C LYS A 175 1.57 -5.68 4.10
#